data_AF-A0A7J0A6Y6-F1
#
_entry.id   AF-A0A7J0A6Y6-F1
#
_cell.length_a   1.000
_cell.length_b   1.000
_cell.length_c   1.000
_cell.angle_alpha   90.00
_cell.angle_beta   90.00
_cell.angle_gamma   90.00
#
_symmetry.space_group_name_H-M   'P 1'
#
loop_
_entity.id
_entity.type
_entity.pdbx_description
1 polymer ?
#
loop_
_entity_poly.entity_id
_entity_poly.type
_entity_poly.pdbx_seq_one_letter_code
_entity_poly.pdbx_strand_id
1 'polypeptide(L)'
;MNELTKQMQQIMHPRAVLVAYECETTGYSTPRSYLELRPVNEKGRMGAGIPVTYEFMNSLVESYTESMSGIPHGRIPGNMLLCNSRKGRERYIWYNPPQKRKMYFQDGLHITDGTFNVPGVIYVVERE
;
A
#
# COMPACT_ATOMS: atom_id res chain seq x y z
N MET A 1 9.26 3.07 25.91
CA MET A 1 8.81 2.82 24.53
C MET A 1 9.00 1.35 24.24
N ASN A 2 7.95 0.60 23.93
CA ASN A 2 8.06 -0.85 23.70
C ASN A 2 8.65 -1.14 22.30
N GLU A 3 9.16 -2.36 22.08
CA GLU A 3 9.78 -2.77 20.81
C GLU A 3 8.81 -2.66 19.62
N LEU A 4 7.53 -2.95 19.84
CA LEU A 4 6.47 -2.75 18.84
C LEU A 4 6.36 -1.29 18.37
N THR A 5 6.43 -0.34 19.29
CA THR A 5 6.37 1.10 18.97
C THR A 5 7.59 1.53 18.15
N LYS A 6 8.78 0.98 18.45
CA LYS A 6 10.00 1.27 17.67
C LYS A 6 9.90 0.72 16.25
N GLN A 7 9.41 -0.52 16.09
CA GLN A 7 9.19 -1.14 14.77
C GLN A 7 8.15 -0.38 13.95
N MET A 8 7.07 0.12 14.57
CA MET A 8 6.05 0.94 13.91
C MET A 8 6.57 2.33 13.50
N GLN A 9 7.50 2.91 14.26
CA GLN A 9 8.10 4.21 13.97
C GLN A 9 9.27 4.14 13.00
N GLN A 10 9.67 2.94 12.57
CA GLN A 10 10.80 2.75 11.68
C GLN A 10 10.49 3.39 10.31
N ILE A 11 11.37 4.29 9.89
CA ILE A 11 11.27 4.95 8.59
C ILE A 11 11.69 3.94 7.52
N MET A 12 10.73 3.52 6.70
CA MET A 12 10.98 2.65 5.55
C MET A 12 11.39 3.50 4.36
N HIS A 13 12.55 3.19 3.77
CA HIS A 13 13.02 3.84 2.56
C HIS A 13 12.69 2.96 1.35
N PRO A 14 11.93 3.46 0.36
CA PRO A 14 11.65 2.68 -0.84
C PRO A 14 12.96 2.43 -1.59
N ARG A 15 13.25 1.15 -1.88
CA ARG A 15 14.46 0.73 -2.58
C ARG A 15 14.21 0.42 -4.05
N ALA A 16 13.07 -0.18 -4.37
CA ALA A 16 12.68 -0.50 -5.73
C ALA A 16 11.17 -0.73 -5.83
N VAL A 17 10.65 -0.70 -7.06
CA VAL A 17 9.28 -1.10 -7.43
C VAL A 17 9.37 -2.30 -8.35
N LEU A 18 8.54 -3.32 -8.09
CA LEU A 18 8.39 -4.49 -8.95
C LEU A 18 7.05 -4.37 -9.70
N VAL A 19 7.09 -4.44 -11.02
CA VAL A 19 5.90 -4.43 -11.88
C VAL A 19 5.79 -5.79 -12.54
N ALA A 20 4.66 -6.46 -12.36
CA ALA A 20 4.36 -7.72 -13.01
C ALA A 20 3.36 -7.49 -14.16
N TYR A 21 3.76 -7.87 -15.36
CA TYR A 21 2.91 -7.88 -16.53
C TYR A 21 2.45 -9.31 -16.78
N GLU A 22 1.16 -9.51 -16.95
CA GLU A 22 0.60 -10.79 -17.35
C GLU A 22 0.62 -10.87 -18.88
N CYS A 23 1.20 -11.94 -19.42
CA CYS A 23 1.12 -12.21 -20.85
C CYS A 23 -0.14 -13.03 -21.13
N GLU A 24 -1.09 -12.46 -21.86
CA GLU A 24 -2.21 -13.21 -22.44
C GLU A 24 -1.64 -14.28 -23.37
N THR A 25 -1.58 -15.53 -22.90
CA THR A 25 -1.01 -16.61 -23.69
C THR A 25 -2.12 -17.55 -24.11
N THR A 26 -2.57 -17.43 -25.35
CA THR A 26 -3.52 -18.35 -26.00
C THR A 26 -2.85 -19.70 -26.26
N GLY A 27 -2.71 -20.55 -25.24
CA GLY A 27 -2.39 -21.97 -25.43
C GLY A 27 -1.31 -22.59 -24.54
N TYR A 28 -0.76 -21.89 -23.55
CA TYR A 28 0.13 -22.50 -22.54
C TYR A 28 -0.64 -22.73 -21.23
N SER A 29 -0.35 -23.85 -20.56
CA SER A 29 -0.98 -24.26 -19.29
C SER A 29 -0.53 -23.45 -18.07
N THR A 30 0.51 -22.63 -18.20
CA THR A 30 0.97 -21.72 -17.14
C THR A 30 0.99 -20.27 -17.63
N PRO A 31 0.34 -19.33 -16.89
CA PRO A 31 0.43 -17.92 -17.22
C PRO A 31 1.88 -17.46 -17.09
N ARG A 32 2.42 -16.86 -18.14
CA ARG A 32 3.75 -16.26 -18.12
C ARG A 32 3.63 -14.81 -17.65
N SER A 33 4.40 -14.44 -16.64
CA SER A 33 4.52 -13.06 -16.19
C SER A 33 5.89 -12.52 -16.53
N TYR A 34 5.96 -11.33 -17.11
CA TYR A 34 7.19 -10.56 -17.24
C TYR A 34 7.33 -9.61 -16.05
N LEU A 35 8.49 -9.57 -15.42
CA LEU A 35 8.74 -8.70 -14.27
C LEU A 35 9.73 -7.59 -14.63
N GLU A 36 9.33 -6.35 -14.38
CA GLU A 36 10.16 -5.14 -14.49
C GLU A 36 10.51 -4.63 -13.09
N LEU A 37 11.78 -4.29 -12.90
CA LEU A 37 12.30 -3.63 -11.71
C LEU A 37 12.53 -2.15 -12.01
N ARG A 38 12.06 -1.27 -11.12
CA ARG A 38 12.42 0.15 -11.13
C ARG A 38 13.15 0.52 -9.85
N PRO A 39 14.45 0.82 -9.88
CA PRO A 39 15.17 1.25 -8.69
C PRO A 39 14.64 2.59 -8.20
N VAL A 40 14.56 2.78 -6.89
CA VAL A 40 14.15 4.04 -6.27
C VAL A 40 15.37 4.67 -5.61
N ASN A 41 15.70 5.90 -5.99
CA ASN A 41 16.83 6.61 -5.40
C ASN A 41 16.49 7.19 -4.03
N GLU A 42 17.49 7.74 -3.34
CA GLU A 42 17.36 8.31 -1.99
C GLU A 42 16.33 9.45 -1.91
N LYS A 43 16.02 10.11 -3.03
CA LYS A 43 15.02 11.17 -3.14
C LYS A 43 13.61 10.63 -3.42
N GLY A 44 13.42 9.30 -3.41
CA GLY A 44 12.15 8.64 -3.72
C GLY A 44 11.77 8.66 -5.19
N ARG A 45 12.70 8.99 -6.11
CA ARG A 45 12.41 9.01 -7.56
C ARG A 45 12.69 7.65 -8.18
N MET A 46 11.75 7.17 -8.98
CA MET A 46 11.89 5.93 -9.75
C MET A 46 12.84 6.12 -10.93
N GLY A 47 13.74 5.17 -11.11
CA GLY A 47 14.61 5.05 -12.27
C GLY A 47 13.93 4.37 -13.46
N ALA A 48 14.73 4.08 -14.49
CA ALA A 48 14.28 3.34 -15.65
C ALA A 48 13.94 1.88 -15.30
N GLY A 49 12.98 1.32 -16.05
CA GLY A 49 12.63 -0.10 -15.96
C GLY A 49 13.76 -0.97 -16.47
N ILE A 50 14.18 -1.95 -15.66
CA ILE A 50 15.14 -2.98 -16.03
C ILE A 50 14.50 -4.36 -15.82
N PRO A 51 14.87 -5.38 -16.62
CA PRO A 51 14.43 -6.75 -16.35
C PRO A 51 14.85 -7.20 -14.95
N VAL A 52 13.97 -7.90 -14.25
CA VAL A 52 14.29 -8.47 -12.94
C VAL A 52 15.30 -9.61 -13.10
N THR A 53 16.34 -9.60 -12.26
CA THR A 53 17.35 -10.67 -12.25
C THR A 53 17.06 -11.68 -11.14
N TYR A 54 17.59 -12.91 -11.32
CA TYR A 54 17.48 -13.96 -10.30
C TYR A 54 18.16 -13.56 -8.98
N GLU A 55 19.29 -12.86 -9.05
CA GLU A 55 20.02 -12.39 -7.87
C GLU A 55 19.17 -11.42 -7.05
N PHE A 56 18.44 -10.53 -7.72
CA PHE A 56 17.53 -9.60 -7.04
C PHE A 56 16.38 -10.35 -6.36
N MET A 57 15.76 -11.31 -7.05
CA MET A 57 14.69 -12.12 -6.47
C MET A 57 15.16 -12.93 -5.27
N ASN A 58 16.34 -13.56 -5.36
CA ASN A 58 16.91 -14.32 -4.26
C ASN A 58 17.22 -13.42 -3.06
N SER A 59 17.87 -12.27 -3.29
CA SER A 59 18.13 -11.29 -2.23
C SER A 59 16.85 -10.75 -1.58
N LEU A 60 15.79 -10.54 -2.37
CA LEU A 60 14.49 -10.13 -1.86
C LEU A 60 13.87 -11.22 -0.97
N VAL A 61 13.91 -12.47 -1.40
CA VAL A 61 13.36 -13.61 -0.63
C VAL A 61 14.18 -13.87 0.64
N GLU A 62 15.51 -13.77 0.56
CA GLU A 62 16.40 -13.92 1.73
C GLU A 62 16.19 -12.82 2.78
N SER A 63 15.94 -11.59 2.33
CA SER A 63 15.64 -10.47 3.24
C SER A 63 14.21 -10.50 3.78
N TYR A 64 13.30 -11.21 3.10
CA TYR A 64 11.92 -11.38 3.52
C TYR A 64 11.83 -12.45 4.62
N THR A 65 11.68 -12.00 5.86
CA THR A 65 11.37 -12.90 6.98
C THR A 65 9.86 -13.08 7.11
N GLU A 66 9.39 -14.31 7.34
CA GLU A 66 7.97 -14.61 7.53
C GLU A 66 7.35 -13.84 8.71
N SER A 67 8.16 -13.40 9.68
CA SER A 67 7.75 -12.47 10.75
C SER A 67 7.29 -11.08 10.26
N MET A 68 7.68 -10.68 9.05
CA MET A 68 7.22 -9.45 8.38
C MET A 68 5.86 -9.66 7.67
N SER A 69 5.41 -10.92 7.52
CA SER A 69 4.07 -11.25 7.02
C SER A 69 3.04 -10.90 8.08
N GLY A 70 2.44 -9.71 7.96
CA GLY A 70 1.32 -9.31 8.81
C GLY A 70 1.69 -8.42 9.98
N ILE A 71 2.83 -7.71 9.91
CA ILE A 71 3.06 -6.52 10.73
C ILE A 71 2.93 -5.31 9.78
N PRO A 72 2.08 -4.31 10.07
CA PRO A 72 1.99 -3.14 9.23
C PRO A 72 3.27 -2.33 9.43
N HIS A 73 4.06 -2.21 8.36
CA HIS A 73 5.26 -1.37 8.37
C HIS A 73 4.96 0.00 7.75
N GLY A 74 5.59 1.03 8.29
CA GLY A 74 5.43 2.41 7.84
C GLY A 74 4.54 3.26 8.75
N ARG A 75 4.23 4.47 8.30
CA ARG A 75 3.46 5.43 9.10
C ARG A 75 2.01 4.99 9.22
N ILE A 76 1.65 4.56 10.42
CA ILE A 76 0.25 4.35 10.79
C ILE A 76 -0.42 5.73 10.90
N PRO A 77 -1.57 5.93 10.22
CA PRO A 77 -2.32 7.18 10.35
C PRO A 77 -2.70 7.42 11.83
N GLY A 78 -2.49 8.64 12.33
CA GLY A 78 -2.82 8.98 13.72
C GLY A 78 -4.32 8.89 14.04
N ASN A 79 -5.16 8.76 13.02
CA ASN A 79 -6.60 8.58 13.13
C ASN A 79 -7.05 7.12 13.03
N MET A 80 -6.11 6.17 13.07
CA MET A 80 -6.39 4.75 13.09
C MET A 80 -6.83 4.31 14.50
N LEU A 81 -7.99 3.65 14.58
CA LEU A 81 -8.58 3.17 15.83
C LEU A 81 -8.24 1.70 16.11
N LEU A 82 -8.14 0.87 15.07
CA LEU A 82 -7.80 -0.54 15.17
C LEU A 82 -6.93 -0.96 14.00
N CYS A 83 -5.88 -1.71 14.27
CA CYS A 83 -5.01 -2.32 13.28
C CYS A 83 -4.73 -3.77 13.67
N ASN A 84 -5.42 -4.71 13.02
CA ASN A 84 -5.14 -6.14 13.12
C ASN A 84 -4.61 -6.60 11.77
N SER A 85 -3.32 -6.89 11.72
CA SER A 85 -2.58 -7.21 10.51
C SER A 85 -2.29 -8.71 10.35
N ARG A 86 -2.81 -9.54 11.26
CA ARG A 86 -2.62 -11.00 11.21
C ARG A 86 -3.25 -11.55 9.94
N LYS A 87 -2.45 -12.27 9.16
CA LYS A 87 -2.87 -12.90 7.91
C LYS A 87 -4.10 -13.77 8.12
N GLY A 88 -5.15 -13.56 7.34
CA GLY A 88 -6.44 -14.24 7.44
C GLY A 88 -7.38 -13.73 8.54
N ARG A 89 -6.99 -12.69 9.28
CA ARG A 89 -7.84 -11.99 10.27
C ARG A 89 -7.64 -10.48 10.16
N GLU A 90 -7.35 -10.00 8.96
CA GLU A 90 -7.04 -8.60 8.71
C GLU A 90 -8.26 -7.73 9.02
N ARG A 91 -8.09 -6.75 9.90
CA ARG A 91 -9.14 -5.80 10.29
C ARG A 91 -8.54 -4.44 10.57
N TYR A 92 -9.02 -3.43 9.86
CA TYR A 92 -8.56 -2.06 9.98
C TYR A 92 -9.74 -1.12 10.21
N ILE A 93 -9.65 -0.27 11.23
CA ILE A 93 -10.65 0.75 11.53
C ILE A 93 -9.95 2.09 11.68
N TRP A 94 -10.42 3.11 10.99
CA TRP A 94 -9.96 4.49 11.18
C TRP A 94 -11.12 5.47 11.12
N TYR A 95 -10.95 6.60 11.79
CA TYR A 95 -11.97 7.62 11.96
C TYR A 95 -11.53 8.93 11.33
N ASN A 96 -12.39 9.53 10.52
CA ASN A 96 -12.23 10.89 10.07
C ASN A 96 -13.20 11.76 10.87
N PRO A 97 -12.71 12.73 11.68
CA PRO A 97 -13.59 13.62 12.43
C PRO A 97 -14.43 14.51 11.50
N PRO A 98 -15.58 15.01 11.97
CA PRO A 98 -16.38 15.97 11.23
C PRO A 98 -15.53 17.18 10.83
N GLN A 99 -15.61 17.57 9.57
CA GLN A 99 -14.83 18.69 9.06
C GLN A 99 -15.50 19.37 7.89
N LYS A 100 -15.15 20.63 7.65
CA LYS A 100 -15.50 21.34 6.43
C LYS A 100 -14.51 20.96 5.34
N ARG A 101 -14.99 20.43 4.22
CA ARG A 101 -14.14 20.03 3.09
C ARG A 101 -14.61 20.70 1.82
N LYS A 102 -13.67 21.23 1.05
CA LYS A 102 -13.93 21.69 -0.31
C LYS A 102 -14.10 20.47 -1.20
N MET A 103 -15.24 20.37 -1.88
CA MET A 103 -15.59 19.28 -2.78
C MET A 103 -15.76 19.85 -4.19
N TYR A 104 -15.34 19.04 -5.16
CA TYR A 104 -15.50 19.30 -6.58
C TYR A 104 -16.29 18.15 -7.18
N PHE A 105 -17.28 18.47 -7.99
CA PHE A 105 -18.19 17.52 -8.60
C PHE A 105 -18.11 17.66 -10.12
N GLN A 106 -18.41 16.57 -10.81
CA GLN A 106 -18.53 16.60 -12.26
C GLN A 106 -19.83 17.34 -12.66
N ASP A 107 -19.79 18.16 -13.71
CA ASP A 107 -20.93 18.98 -14.14
C ASP A 107 -22.23 18.19 -14.33
N GLY A 108 -22.15 16.94 -14.78
CA GLY A 108 -23.30 16.05 -15.00
C GLY A 108 -24.03 15.60 -13.71
N LEU A 109 -23.44 15.83 -12.53
CA LEU A 109 -24.10 15.53 -11.24
C LEU A 109 -25.04 16.66 -10.79
N HIS A 110 -24.99 17.83 -11.44
CA HIS A 110 -25.75 19.02 -11.05
C HIS A 110 -25.57 19.43 -9.57
N ILE A 111 -24.42 19.11 -8.98
CA ILE A 111 -24.03 19.53 -7.64
C ILE A 111 -22.98 20.64 -7.79
N THR A 112 -23.21 21.78 -7.14
CA THR A 112 -22.26 22.89 -7.19
C THR A 112 -21.05 22.60 -6.32
N ASP A 113 -19.86 22.86 -6.88
CA ASP A 113 -18.60 22.87 -6.12
C ASP A 113 -18.68 23.84 -4.94
N GLY A 114 -18.13 23.43 -3.79
CA GLY A 114 -18.32 24.20 -2.58
C GLY A 114 -17.65 23.61 -1.35
N THR A 115 -17.83 24.29 -0.22
CA THR A 115 -17.39 23.79 1.08
C THR A 115 -18.55 23.14 1.79
N PHE A 116 -18.45 21.85 2.05
CA PHE A 116 -19.49 21.05 2.68
C PHE A 116 -19.09 20.63 4.08
N ASN A 117 -20.06 20.56 4.98
CA ASN A 117 -19.88 19.94 6.29
C ASN A 117 -19.92 18.42 6.11
N VAL A 118 -18.78 17.77 6.29
CA VAL A 118 -18.68 16.31 6.26
C VAL A 118 -18.85 15.79 7.69
N PRO A 119 -19.79 14.86 7.95
CA PRO A 119 -19.92 14.26 9.27
C PRO A 119 -18.68 13.42 9.60
N GLY A 120 -18.59 12.97 10.85
CA GLY A 120 -17.58 12.01 11.25
C GLY A 120 -17.82 10.68 10.53
N VAL A 121 -16.80 10.15 9.87
CA VAL A 121 -16.89 8.88 9.11
C VAL A 121 -15.94 7.86 9.71
N ILE A 122 -16.46 6.67 10.01
CA ILE A 122 -15.66 5.51 10.40
C ILE A 122 -15.56 4.61 9.18
N TYR A 123 -14.33 4.24 8.83
CA TYR A 123 -14.04 3.28 7.79
C TYR A 123 -13.67 1.96 8.44
N VAL A 124 -14.22 0.88 7.91
CA VAL A 124 -13.97 -0.49 8.37
C VAL A 124 -13.56 -1.30 7.16
N VAL A 125 -12.41 -1.95 7.25
CA VAL A 125 -11.95 -2.95 6.28
C VAL A 125 -11.78 -4.25 7.02
N GLU A 126 -12.54 -5.25 6.62
CA GLU A 126 -12.51 -6.60 7.15
C GLU A 126 -12.43 -7.56 5.97
N ARG A 127 -11.63 -8.61 6.12
CA ARG A 127 -11.59 -9.70 5.16
C ARG A 127 -12.73 -10.66 5.47
N GLU A 128 -13.60 -10.92 4.50
CA GLU A 128 -14.63 -11.97 4.55
C GLU A 128 -14.00 -13.37 4.53
#